data_AF-A0A662B7W5-F1
#
_entry.id   AF-A0A662B7W5-F1
#
_cell.length_a   1.000
_cell.length_b   1.000
_cell.length_c   1.000
_cell.angle_alpha   90.00
_cell.angle_beta   90.00
_cell.angle_gamma   90.00
#
_symmetry.space_group_name_H-M   'P 1'
#
loop_
_entity.id
_entity.type
_entity.pdbx_description
1 polymer ?
#
loop_
_entity_poly.entity_id
_entity_poly.type
_entity_poly.pdbx_seq_one_letter_code
_entity_poly.pdbx_strand_id
1 'polypeptide(L)'
;MDIITNSTPGENRTQSIRLYYGILLFWLLLNLVQAFFTELIHDEAYYYFYSTDLAWGYYDHPPMLALLIKLGSFILPGELGVRLLIVLFSVAAL
;
A
#
# COMPACT_ATOMS: atom_id res chain seq x y z
N MET A 1 -11.19 -40.39 -16.51
CA MET A 1 -10.51 -40.27 -15.19
C MET A 1 -10.70 -38.83 -14.82
N ASP A 2 -11.91 -38.56 -14.34
CA ASP A 2 -12.52 -37.23 -14.44
C ASP A 2 -12.29 -36.50 -13.13
N ILE A 3 -11.14 -35.83 -13.06
CA ILE A 3 -10.88 -34.81 -12.04
C ILE A 3 -11.61 -33.54 -12.47
N ILE A 4 -12.95 -33.61 -12.58
CA ILE A 4 -13.81 -32.45 -12.80
C ILE A 4 -14.69 -32.30 -11.56
N THR A 5 -14.04 -31.75 -10.53
CA THR A 5 -14.59 -30.83 -9.50
C THR A 5 -16.11 -30.88 -9.28
N ASN A 6 -16.56 -31.69 -8.32
CA ASN A 6 -17.93 -31.66 -7.80
C ASN A 6 -18.10 -30.56 -6.73
N SER A 7 -17.58 -29.36 -7.00
CA SER A 7 -17.66 -28.20 -6.12
C SER A 7 -19.05 -27.57 -6.23
N THR A 8 -19.79 -27.47 -5.12
CA THR A 8 -21.07 -26.76 -5.10
C THR A 8 -20.87 -25.29 -5.51
N PRO A 9 -21.85 -24.63 -6.18
CA PRO A 9 -21.69 -23.24 -6.65
C PRO A 9 -21.27 -22.24 -5.56
N GLY A 10 -21.64 -22.50 -4.30
CA GLY A 10 -21.21 -21.70 -3.15
C GLY A 10 -19.74 -21.89 -2.76
N GLU A 11 -19.21 -23.11 -2.90
CA GLU A 11 -17.84 -23.43 -2.53
C GLU A 11 -16.82 -22.76 -3.46
N ASN A 12 -17.07 -22.75 -4.77
CA ASN A 12 -16.20 -22.05 -5.73
C ASN A 12 -16.12 -20.55 -5.46
N ARG A 13 -17.24 -19.92 -5.07
CA ARG A 13 -17.27 -18.50 -4.72
C ARG A 13 -16.44 -18.21 -3.47
N THR A 14 -16.56 -19.04 -2.44
CA THR A 14 -15.76 -18.89 -1.21
C THR A 14 -14.28 -19.13 -1.45
N GLN A 15 -13.91 -20.12 -2.27
CA GLN A 15 -12.51 -20.39 -2.63
C GLN A 15 -11.88 -19.20 -3.38
N SER A 16 -12.59 -18.62 -4.35
CA SER A 16 -12.13 -17.43 -5.08
C SER A 16 -11.93 -16.22 -4.15
N ILE A 17 -12.83 -16.01 -3.18
CA ILE A 17 -12.71 -14.92 -2.21
C ILE A 17 -11.50 -15.12 -1.29
N ARG A 18 -11.28 -16.35 -0.81
CA ARG A 18 -10.11 -16.68 0.03
C ARG A 18 -8.81 -16.51 -0.74
N LEU A 19 -8.77 -16.90 -2.00
CA LEU A 19 -7.61 -16.71 -2.87
C LEU A 19 -7.33 -15.22 -3.11
N TYR A 20 -8.37 -14.43 -3.39
CA TYR A 20 -8.25 -12.98 -3.59
C TYR A 20 -7.68 -12.27 -2.35
N TYR A 21 -8.24 -12.51 -1.17
CA TYR A 21 -7.67 -11.95 0.07
C TYR A 21 -6.27 -12.48 0.39
N GLY A 22 -5.97 -13.73 0.04
CA GLY A 22 -4.63 -14.29 0.15
C GLY A 22 -3.61 -13.55 -0.72
N ILE A 23 -3.98 -13.22 -1.96
CA ILE A 23 -3.14 -12.43 -2.87
C ILE A 23 -2.95 -11.00 -2.36
N LEU A 24 -4.01 -10.34 -1.88
CA LEU A 24 -3.91 -9.00 -1.29
C LEU A 24 -2.98 -8.98 -0.07
N LEU A 25 -3.09 -9.96 0.83
CA LEU A 25 -2.23 -10.07 2.00
C LEU A 25 -0.78 -10.32 1.59
N PHE A 26 -0.55 -11.21 0.61
CA PHE A 26 0.78 -11.48 0.08
C PHE A 26 1.41 -10.22 -0.55
N TRP A 27 0.63 -9.47 -1.34
CA TRP A 27 1.07 -8.22 -1.95
C TRP A 27 1.42 -7.15 -0.90
N LEU A 28 0.60 -7.02 0.15
CA LEU A 28 0.86 -6.11 1.27
C LEU A 28 2.18 -6.47 1.97
N LEU A 29 2.38 -7.75 2.30
CA LEU A 29 3.58 -8.22 2.99
C LEU A 29 4.84 -8.01 2.13
N LEU A 30 4.77 -8.29 0.83
CA LEU A 30 5.87 -8.00 -0.10
C LEU A 30 6.25 -6.52 -0.11
N ASN A 31 5.25 -5.64 -0.22
CA ASN A 31 5.48 -4.19 -0.20
C ASN A 31 6.06 -3.72 1.14
N LEU A 32 5.61 -4.30 2.26
CA LEU A 32 6.12 -3.94 3.59
C LEU A 32 7.56 -4.39 3.80
N VAL A 33 7.90 -5.60 3.33
CA VAL A 33 9.29 -6.11 3.35
C VAL A 33 10.17 -5.25 2.45
N GLN A 34 9.75 -4.96 1.21
CA GLN A 34 10.48 -4.05 0.32
C GLN A 34 10.65 -2.66 0.97
N ALA A 35 9.59 -2.11 1.58
CA ALA A 35 9.64 -0.81 2.23
C ALA A 35 10.62 -0.76 3.41
N PHE A 36 10.83 -1.88 4.09
CA PHE A 36 11.79 -1.99 5.19
C PHE A 36 13.25 -2.10 4.73
N PHE A 37 13.50 -2.82 3.63
CA PHE A 37 14.85 -3.03 3.12
C PHE A 37 15.34 -1.92 2.18
N THR A 38 14.43 -1.14 1.59
CA THR A 38 14.79 -0.03 0.72
C THR A 38 14.91 1.25 1.55
N GLU A 39 16.11 1.83 1.57
CA GLU A 39 16.36 3.14 2.19
C GLU A 39 15.46 4.23 1.58
N LEU A 40 15.34 5.35 2.29
CA LEU A 40 14.56 6.49 1.83
C LEU A 40 15.19 7.05 0.53
N ILE A 41 14.48 6.94 -0.58
CA ILE A 41 14.95 7.45 -1.88
C ILE A 41 14.87 8.99 -1.83
N HIS A 42 15.74 9.69 -2.57
CA HIS A 42 15.83 11.15 -2.54
C HIS A 42 14.46 11.85 -2.78
N ASP A 43 13.62 11.26 -3.61
CA ASP A 43 12.26 11.75 -3.89
C ASP A 43 11.36 11.65 -2.64
N GLU A 44 11.49 10.61 -1.83
CA GLU A 44 10.71 10.41 -0.60
C GLU A 44 11.16 11.36 0.53
N ALA A 45 12.48 11.61 0.63
CA ALA A 45 13.02 12.62 1.53
C ALA A 45 12.54 14.03 1.12
N TYR A 46 12.45 14.29 -0.18
CA TYR A 46 11.89 15.53 -0.72
C TYR A 46 10.41 15.69 -0.35
N TYR A 47 9.60 14.63 -0.49
CA TYR A 47 8.19 14.66 -0.07
C TYR A 47 8.01 14.77 1.46
N TYR A 48 8.89 14.16 2.25
CA TYR A 48 8.86 14.29 3.71
C TYR A 48 9.21 15.72 4.16
N PHE A 49 10.26 16.32 3.61
CA PHE A 49 10.61 17.72 3.87
C PHE A 49 9.47 18.66 3.45
N TYR A 50 8.89 18.41 2.28
CA TYR A 50 7.72 19.14 1.77
C TYR A 50 6.45 18.94 2.62
N SER A 51 6.31 17.81 3.32
CA SER A 51 5.21 17.59 4.27
C SER A 51 5.29 18.45 5.54
N THR A 52 6.49 18.98 5.83
CA THR A 52 6.76 19.80 7.01
C THR A 52 6.27 21.23 6.81
N ASP A 53 6.54 21.84 5.64
CA ASP A 53 6.00 23.13 5.20
C ASP A 53 4.92 22.92 4.13
N LEU A 54 3.72 22.59 4.60
CA LEU A 54 2.57 22.28 3.74
C LEU A 54 2.00 23.57 3.12
N ALA A 55 2.69 24.14 2.13
CA ALA A 55 2.17 25.28 1.40
C ALA A 55 1.11 24.82 0.40
N TRP A 56 -0.12 25.34 0.55
CA TRP A 56 -1.19 25.12 -0.41
C TRP A 56 -0.90 25.97 -1.65
N GLY A 57 -0.62 25.33 -2.79
CA GLY A 57 -0.49 26.04 -4.07
C GLY A 57 0.72 25.70 -4.94
N TYR A 58 1.46 24.62 -4.70
CA TYR A 58 2.42 24.15 -5.71
C TYR A 58 1.65 23.54 -6.88
N TYR A 59 1.83 24.16 -8.05
CA TYR A 59 1.14 23.82 -9.29
C TYR A 59 1.54 22.44 -9.85
N ASP A 60 2.66 21.88 -9.39
CA ASP A 60 3.27 20.67 -9.96
C ASP A 60 3.02 19.37 -9.17
N HIS A 61 2.69 19.40 -7.87
CA HIS A 61 2.57 18.19 -7.05
C HIS A 61 1.29 18.17 -6.21
N PRO A 62 0.47 17.10 -6.27
CA PRO A 62 -0.77 17.02 -5.50
C PRO A 62 -0.48 17.04 -3.99
N PRO A 63 -0.98 18.03 -3.23
CA PRO A 63 -0.72 18.16 -1.78
C PRO A 63 -1.24 16.97 -0.97
N MET A 64 -2.13 16.18 -1.58
CA MET A 64 -2.61 14.92 -1.05
C MET A 64 -1.46 13.95 -0.74
N LEU A 65 -0.44 13.83 -1.58
CA LEU A 65 0.66 12.88 -1.35
C LEU A 65 1.47 13.26 -0.10
N ALA A 66 1.77 14.55 0.08
CA ALA A 66 2.48 15.06 1.23
C ALA A 66 1.69 14.89 2.54
N LEU A 67 0.36 15.07 2.50
CA LEU A 67 -0.52 14.81 3.63
C LEU A 67 -0.55 13.32 4.02
N LEU A 68 -0.63 12.42 3.04
CA LEU A 68 -0.59 10.98 3.29
C LEU A 68 0.77 10.58 3.90
N ILE A 69 1.88 11.09 3.38
CA ILE A 69 3.21 10.82 3.93
C ILE A 69 3.32 11.34 5.36
N LYS A 70 2.79 12.54 5.66
CA LYS A 70 2.77 13.12 7.01
C LYS A 70 1.97 12.27 8.00
N LEU A 71 0.77 11.84 7.60
CA LEU A 71 -0.10 11.00 8.43
C LEU A 71 0.52 9.62 8.67
N GLY A 72 1.13 9.02 7.65
CA GLY A 72 1.82 7.75 7.79
C GLY A 72 3.05 7.85 8.70
N SER A 73 3.83 8.92 8.54
CA SER A 73 4.98 9.23 9.40
C SER A 73 4.60 9.55 10.85
N PHE A 74 3.36 9.97 11.10
CA PHE A 74 2.83 10.17 12.46
C PHE A 74 2.48 8.84 13.14
N ILE A 75 2.08 7.82 12.38
CA ILE A 75 1.70 6.50 12.90
C ILE A 75 2.93 5.65 13.17
N LEU A 76 3.91 5.67 12.26
CA LEU A 76 5.18 4.96 12.41
C LEU A 76 6.34 5.88 12.05
N PRO A 77 7.42 5.95 12.86
CA PRO A 77 8.63 6.66 12.48
C PRO A 77 9.41 5.88 11.42
N GLY A 78 10.10 6.59 10.53
CA GLY A 78 10.99 6.02 9.51
C GLY A 78 10.34 5.78 8.14
N GLU A 79 11.04 5.01 7.31
CA GLU A 79 10.72 4.72 5.91
C GLU A 79 9.37 4.00 5.78
N LEU A 80 9.05 3.17 6.76
CA LEU A 80 7.77 2.46 6.85
C LEU A 80 6.60 3.44 6.99
N GLY A 81 6.74 4.49 7.78
CA GLY A 81 5.69 5.49 7.97
C GLY A 81 5.34 6.22 6.68
N VAL A 82 6.36 6.61 5.91
CA VAL A 82 6.20 7.30 4.62
C VAL A 82 5.41 6.43 3.62
N ARG A 83 5.70 5.13 3.57
CA ARG A 83 5.13 4.21 2.57
C ARG A 83 3.82 3.53 3.02
N LEU A 84 3.53 3.44 4.32
CA LEU A 84 2.42 2.66 4.86
C LEU A 84 1.07 3.05 4.27
N LEU A 85 0.74 4.34 4.23
CA LEU A 85 -0.55 4.79 3.69
C LEU A 85 -0.63 4.63 2.17
N ILE A 86 0.49 4.74 1.45
CA ILE A 86 0.55 4.54 0.00
C ILE A 86 0.33 3.05 -0.34
N VAL A 87 1.00 2.15 0.38
CA VAL A 87 0.83 0.70 0.22
C VAL A 87 -0.61 0.30 0.55
N LEU A 88 -1.21 0.87 1.60
CA LEU A 88 -2.59 0.60 1.97
C LEU A 88 -3.57 1.02 0.87
N PHE A 89 -3.40 2.21 0.30
CA PHE A 89 -4.21 2.67 -0.84
C PHE A 89 -4.00 1.80 -2.08
N SER A 90 -2.78 1.35 -2.35
CA SER A 90 -2.50 0.44 -3.47
C SER A 90 -3.20 -0.91 -3.31
N VAL A 91 -3.21 -1.47 -2.09
CA VAL A 91 -3.93 -2.72 -1.79
C VAL A 91 -5.45 -2.51 -1.87
N ALA A 92 -5.96 -1.36 -1.44
CA ALA A 92 -7.39 -1.06 -1.51
C ALA A 92 -7.91 -0.81 -2.93
N ALA A 93 -7.03 -0.47 -3.87
CA ALA A 93 -7.38 -0.24 -5.27
C ALA A 93 -7.45 -1.54 -6.11
N LEU A 94 -6.81 -2.63 -5.66
CA LEU A 94 -6.86 -3.97 -6.25
C LEU A 94 -8.06 -4.76 -5.70
#